data_AF-A0A7K3IT00-F1
#
_entry.id   AF-A0A7K3IT00-F1
#
_cell.length_a   1.000
_cell.length_b   1.000
_cell.length_c   1.000
_cell.angle_alpha   90.00
_cell.angle_beta   90.00
_cell.angle_gamma   90.00
#
_symmetry.space_group_name_H-M   'P 1'
#
loop_
_entity.id
_entity.type
_entity.pdbx_description
1 polymer ?
#
loop_
_entity_poly.entity_id
_entity_poly.type
_entity_poly.pdbx_seq_one_letter_code
_entity_poly.pdbx_strand_id
1 'polypeptide(L)'
;MKTIDYSFFIERYNTGEMNDAEKSWFLKELNGSKKLQEEVALRKKTDDILRNQNVLQLRGKLAEIEKKRAAAIPGKNRRNQTLKYAAVIAGFILLGSIALIKGKNLRSDEIYNRYYEAYAIETGTPSRSAGTGSASNSY
;
A
#
# COMPACT_ATOMS: atom_id res chain seq x y z
N MET A 1 -45.59 -2.31 -44.97
CA MET A 1 -46.31 -2.64 -43.72
C MET A 1 -46.14 -1.45 -42.78
N LYS A 2 -47.22 -0.76 -42.38
CA LYS A 2 -47.10 0.41 -41.50
C LYS A 2 -46.84 -0.10 -40.07
N THR A 3 -45.69 0.21 -39.50
CA THR A 3 -45.40 -0.05 -38.08
C THR A 3 -46.16 1.00 -37.28
N ILE A 4 -47.15 0.57 -36.49
CA ILE A 4 -47.81 1.46 -35.53
C ILE A 4 -46.77 1.79 -34.45
N ASP A 5 -46.52 3.09 -34.23
CA ASP A 5 -45.67 3.51 -33.11
C ASP A 5 -46.49 3.46 -31.83
N TYR A 6 -46.23 2.44 -31.01
CA TYR A 6 -46.91 2.26 -29.74
C TYR A 6 -46.40 3.21 -28.67
N SER A 7 -45.24 3.87 -28.84
CA SER A 7 -44.60 4.67 -27.80
C SER A 7 -45.56 5.71 -27.21
N PHE A 8 -46.25 6.47 -28.05
CA PHE A 8 -47.22 7.47 -27.62
C PHE A 8 -48.40 6.88 -26.82
N PHE A 9 -48.91 5.72 -27.25
CA PHE A 9 -50.01 5.05 -26.57
C PHE A 9 -49.56 4.46 -25.23
N ILE A 10 -48.33 3.96 -25.12
CA ILE A 10 -47.78 3.43 -23.87
C ILE A 10 -47.68 4.55 -22.83
N GLU A 11 -47.17 5.72 -23.20
CA GLU A 11 -47.07 6.86 -22.30
C GLU A 11 -48.46 7.27 -21.79
N ARG A 12 -49.43 7.50 -22.70
CA ARG A 12 -50.80 7.89 -22.31
C ARG A 12 -51.52 6.83 -21.48
N TYR A 13 -51.24 5.55 -21.74
CA TYR A 13 -51.79 4.45 -20.95
C TYR A 13 -51.23 4.46 -19.52
N ASN A 14 -49.91 4.63 -19.37
CA ASN A 14 -49.23 4.65 -18.08
C ASN A 14 -49.57 5.91 -17.26
N THR A 15 -49.79 7.05 -17.91
CA THR A 15 -50.21 8.30 -17.26
C THR A 15 -51.72 8.35 -16.97
N GLY A 16 -52.52 7.50 -17.62
CA GLY A 16 -53.97 7.46 -17.45
C GLY A 16 -54.73 8.51 -18.27
N GLU A 17 -54.08 9.08 -19.30
CA GLU A 17 -54.62 10.15 -20.16
C GLU A 17 -55.39 9.61 -21.39
N MET A 18 -55.59 8.30 -21.48
CA MET A 18 -56.41 7.68 -22.52
C MET A 18 -57.90 7.85 -22.22
N ASN A 19 -58.70 8.09 -23.26
CA ASN A 19 -60.14 7.98 -23.14
C ASN A 19 -60.59 6.50 -23.11
N ASP A 20 -61.85 6.23 -22.73
CA ASP A 20 -62.33 4.86 -22.55
C ASP A 20 -62.29 4.01 -23.84
N ALA A 21 -62.54 4.63 -24.98
CA ALA A 21 -62.51 3.94 -26.28
C ALA A 21 -61.07 3.56 -26.69
N GLU A 22 -60.12 4.49 -26.56
CA GLU A 22 -58.70 4.29 -26.79
C GLU A 22 -58.13 3.23 -25.84
N LYS A 23 -58.49 3.32 -24.56
CA LYS A 23 -58.05 2.36 -23.54
C LYS A 23 -58.56 0.95 -23.85
N SER A 24 -59.82 0.80 -24.24
CA SER A 24 -60.40 -0.50 -24.62
C SER A 24 -59.72 -1.08 -25.86
N TRP A 25 -59.45 -0.25 -26.88
CA TRP A 25 -58.67 -0.64 -28.05
C TRP A 25 -57.25 -1.10 -27.66
N PHE A 26 -56.56 -0.31 -26.84
CA PHE A 26 -55.18 -0.60 -26.44
C PHE A 26 -55.06 -1.85 -25.56
N LEU A 27 -56.05 -2.12 -24.71
CA LEU A 27 -56.12 -3.35 -23.91
C LEU A 27 -56.28 -4.60 -24.79
N LYS A 28 -57.06 -4.53 -25.88
CA LYS A 28 -57.16 -5.62 -26.85
C LYS A 28 -55.82 -5.88 -27.54
N GLU A 29 -55.13 -4.81 -27.92
CA GLU A 29 -53.82 -4.88 -28.55
C GLU A 29 -52.76 -5.45 -27.60
N LEU A 30 -52.77 -5.04 -26.33
CA LEU A 30 -51.93 -5.60 -25.28
C LEU A 30 -52.14 -7.11 -25.14
N ASN A 31 -53.39 -7.58 -25.11
CA ASN A 31 -53.69 -9.00 -25.01
C ASN A 31 -53.19 -9.82 -26.22
N GLY A 32 -53.08 -9.20 -27.39
CA GLY A 32 -52.57 -9.83 -28.61
C GLY A 32 -51.04 -9.88 -28.72
N SER A 33 -50.30 -9.12 -27.90
CA SER A 33 -48.85 -8.96 -28.05
C SER A 33 -48.11 -9.00 -26.72
N LYS A 34 -47.44 -10.12 -26.45
CA LYS A 34 -46.57 -10.28 -25.27
C LYS A 34 -45.44 -9.25 -25.23
N LYS A 35 -44.84 -8.94 -26.38
CA LYS A 35 -43.77 -7.94 -26.48
C LYS A 35 -44.26 -6.55 -26.07
N LEU A 36 -45.48 -6.18 -26.46
CA LEU A 36 -46.06 -4.90 -26.06
C LEU A 36 -46.33 -4.86 -24.56
N GLN A 37 -46.85 -5.94 -23.97
CA GLN A 37 -47.05 -6.04 -22.52
C GLN A 37 -45.74 -5.85 -21.74
N GLU A 38 -44.66 -6.51 -22.19
CA GLU A 38 -43.33 -6.39 -21.57
C GLU A 38 -42.81 -4.95 -21.64
N GLU A 39 -42.97 -4.27 -22.77
CA GLU A 39 -42.58 -2.87 -22.94
C GLU A 39 -43.37 -1.93 -22.01
N VAL A 40 -44.70 -2.07 -21.94
CA VAL A 40 -45.54 -1.27 -21.04
C VAL A 40 -45.14 -1.46 -19.59
N ALA A 41 -44.95 -2.71 -19.17
CA ALA A 41 -44.54 -3.05 -17.81
C ALA A 41 -43.15 -2.48 -17.47
N LEU A 42 -42.20 -2.54 -18.41
CA LEU A 42 -40.85 -2.01 -18.24
C LEU A 42 -40.87 -0.49 -18.03
N ARG A 43 -41.61 0.25 -18.87
CA ARG A 43 -41.72 1.70 -18.74
C ARG A 43 -42.39 2.11 -17.43
N LYS A 44 -43.51 1.46 -17.09
CA LYS A 44 -44.19 1.69 -15.82
C LYS A 44 -43.29 1.47 -14.60
N LYS A 45 -42.52 0.37 -14.60
CA LYS A 45 -41.57 0.08 -13.52
C LYS A 45 -40.46 1.14 -13.44
N THR A 46 -40.01 1.64 -14.58
CA THR A 46 -39.00 2.71 -14.64
C THR A 46 -39.55 3.99 -14.03
N ASP A 47 -40.77 4.39 -14.39
CA ASP A 47 -41.44 5.56 -13.82
C ASP A 47 -41.64 5.44 -12.31
N ASP A 48 -42.05 4.26 -11.83
CA ASP A 48 -42.21 4.00 -10.40
C ASP A 48 -40.88 4.10 -9.64
N ILE A 49 -39.77 3.62 -10.23
CA ILE A 49 -38.43 3.77 -9.64
C ILE A 49 -38.01 5.25 -9.62
N LEU A 50 -38.28 6.00 -10.69
CA LEU A 50 -37.99 7.43 -10.77
C LEU A 50 -38.81 8.24 -9.77
N ARG A 51 -40.07 7.86 -9.51
CA ARG A 51 -40.91 8.45 -8.46
C ARG A 51 -40.35 8.20 -7.07
N ASN A 52 -39.65 7.09 -6.85
CA ASN A 52 -38.96 6.78 -5.59
C ASN A 52 -37.64 7.56 -5.42
N GLN A 53 -37.65 8.87 -5.70
CA GLN A 53 -36.49 9.76 -5.56
C GLN A 53 -35.86 9.71 -4.16
N ASN A 54 -36.64 9.46 -3.12
CA ASN A 54 -36.15 9.40 -1.74
C ASN A 54 -35.04 8.36 -1.55
N VAL A 55 -35.17 7.18 -2.18
CA VAL A 55 -34.17 6.11 -2.08
C VAL A 55 -32.91 6.48 -2.86
N LEU A 56 -33.06 7.07 -4.05
CA LEU A 56 -31.95 7.59 -4.85
C LEU A 56 -31.18 8.69 -4.10
N GLN A 57 -31.88 9.65 -3.52
CA GLN A 57 -31.30 10.73 -2.71
C GLN A 57 -30.57 10.17 -1.48
N LEU A 58 -31.15 9.20 -0.78
CA LEU A 58 -30.49 8.55 0.36
C LEU A 58 -29.18 7.87 -0.05
N ARG A 59 -29.19 7.10 -1.15
CA ARG A 59 -27.98 6.47 -1.68
C ARG A 59 -26.91 7.50 -2.05
N GLY A 60 -27.30 8.61 -2.68
CA GLY A 60 -26.40 9.72 -3.00
C GLY A 60 -25.75 10.32 -1.74
N LYS A 61 -26.56 10.61 -0.71
CA LYS A 61 -26.06 11.13 0.58
C LYS A 61 -25.11 10.17 1.28
N LEU A 62 -25.42 8.87 1.29
CA LEU A 62 -24.56 7.85 1.90
C LEU A 62 -23.20 7.75 1.18
N ALA A 63 -23.20 7.77 -0.16
CA ALA A 63 -21.96 7.77 -0.94
C ALA A 63 -21.11 9.03 -0.70
N GLU A 64 -21.75 10.19 -0.51
CA GLU A 64 -21.06 11.42 -0.15
C GLU A 64 -20.43 11.34 1.26
N ILE A 65 -21.16 10.79 2.23
CA ILE A 65 -20.65 10.57 3.60
C ILE A 65 -19.47 9.60 3.59
N GLU A 66 -19.55 8.52 2.81
CA GLU A 66 -18.46 7.55 2.65
C GLU A 66 -17.22 8.21 2.05
N LYS A 67 -17.37 8.99 0.97
CA LYS A 67 -16.27 9.77 0.39
C LYS A 67 -15.64 10.73 1.40
N LYS A 68 -16.47 11.45 2.17
CA LYS A 68 -15.98 12.34 3.24
C LYS A 68 -15.23 11.57 4.31
N ARG A 69 -15.71 10.40 4.74
CA ARG A 69 -15.00 9.53 5.69
C ARG A 69 -13.67 9.04 5.14
N ALA A 70 -13.63 8.58 3.89
CA ALA A 70 -12.39 8.13 3.25
C ALA A 70 -11.35 9.26 3.15
N ALA A 71 -11.78 10.48 2.83
CA ALA A 71 -10.92 11.65 2.78
C ALA A 71 -10.49 12.16 4.17
N ALA A 72 -11.36 12.02 5.18
CA ALA A 72 -11.13 12.45 6.55
C ALA A 72 -10.36 11.44 7.42
N ILE A 73 -9.91 10.31 6.87
CA ILE A 73 -8.89 9.48 7.51
C ILE A 73 -7.54 10.00 7.02
N PRO A 74 -6.92 11.02 7.67
CA PRO A 74 -5.54 11.34 7.37
C PRO A 74 -4.73 10.08 7.68
N GLY A 75 -3.92 9.63 6.72
CA GLY A 75 -2.94 8.59 6.94
C GLY A 75 -2.20 8.91 8.23
N LYS A 76 -2.47 8.11 9.26
CA LYS A 76 -2.01 8.34 10.64
C LYS A 76 -0.53 8.69 10.58
N ASN A 77 -0.17 9.89 11.02
CA ASN A 77 1.16 10.48 10.96
C ASN A 77 2.15 9.78 11.93
N ARG A 78 2.22 8.45 11.83
CA ARG A 78 2.92 7.53 12.72
C ARG A 78 4.43 7.67 12.56
N ARG A 79 4.90 8.02 11.35
CA ARG A 79 6.32 8.26 11.03
C ARG A 79 6.91 9.41 11.85
N ASN A 80 6.17 10.50 12.04
CA ASN A 80 6.70 11.65 12.78
C ASN A 80 6.79 11.39 14.28
N GLN A 81 5.98 10.47 14.83
CA GLN A 81 6.09 10.05 16.22
C GLN A 81 7.27 9.09 16.43
N THR A 82 7.46 8.10 15.54
CA THR A 82 8.60 7.17 15.64
C THR A 82 9.95 7.88 15.50
N LEU A 83 10.04 8.91 14.66
CA LEU A 83 11.27 9.71 14.51
C LEU A 83 11.62 10.49 15.78
N LYS A 84 10.62 11.04 16.50
CA LYS A 84 10.85 11.74 17.77
C LYS A 84 11.39 10.79 18.85
N TYR A 85 10.83 9.58 18.98
CA TYR A 85 11.32 8.58 19.93
C TYR A 85 12.72 8.07 19.56
N ALA A 86 12.99 7.84 18.28
CA ALA A 86 14.32 7.42 17.82
C ALA A 86 15.40 8.47 18.14
N ALA A 87 15.10 9.76 17.98
CA ALA A 87 16.03 10.84 18.32
C ALA A 87 16.38 10.88 19.82
N VAL A 88 15.40 10.64 20.70
CA VAL A 88 15.62 10.59 22.16
C VAL A 88 16.53 9.41 22.53
N ILE A 89 16.26 8.22 21.98
CA ILE A 89 17.05 7.01 22.25
C ILE A 89 18.49 7.19 21.74
N ALA A 90 18.66 7.70 20.52
CA ALA A 90 19.98 7.99 19.97
C ALA A 90 20.77 9.01 20.81
N GLY A 91 20.07 10.03 21.34
CA GLY A 91 20.66 11.01 22.27
C GLY A 91 21.17 10.36 23.56
N PHE A 92 20.39 9.47 24.18
CA PHE A 92 20.84 8.73 25.36
C PHE A 92 22.03 7.81 25.08
N ILE A 93 22.06 7.12 23.93
CA ILE A 93 23.18 6.26 23.54
C ILE A 93 24.47 7.08 23.36
N LEU A 94 24.38 8.25 22.70
CA LEU A 94 25.52 9.14 22.50
C LEU A 94 26.03 9.76 23.81
N LEU A 95 25.12 10.21 24.67
CA LEU A 95 25.50 10.74 25.98
C LEU A 95 26.09 9.66 26.89
N GLY A 96 25.52 8.46 26.86
CA GLY A 96 26.02 7.30 27.60
C GLY A 96 27.39 6.83 27.12
N SER A 97 27.64 6.80 25.80
CA SER A 97 28.94 6.40 25.26
C SER A 97 30.05 7.38 25.61
N ILE A 98 29.79 8.69 25.57
CA ILE A 98 30.75 9.73 26.00
C ILE A 98 31.10 9.57 27.48
N ALA A 99 30.12 9.28 28.34
CA ALA A 99 30.36 9.07 29.77
C ALA A 99 31.23 7.84 30.05
N LEU A 100 31.05 6.74 29.30
CA LEU A 100 31.84 5.52 29.46
C LEU A 100 33.30 5.67 29.00
N ILE A 101 33.59 6.58 28.07
CA ILE A 101 34.96 6.78 27.55
C ILE A 101 35.86 7.51 28.58
N LYS A 102 35.30 8.28 29.53
CA LYS A 102 36.08 8.99 30.56
C LYS A 102 36.91 8.08 31.50
N GLY A 103 36.63 6.78 31.54
CA GLY A 103 37.34 5.82 32.40
C GLY A 103 38.58 5.16 31.77
N LYS A 104 38.87 5.37 30.49
CA LYS A 104 39.97 4.67 29.79
C LYS A 104 41.07 5.63 29.33
N ASN A 105 41.69 6.33 30.28
CA ASN A 105 43.02 6.90 30.07
C ASN A 105 44.04 5.76 30.19
N LEU A 106 44.07 4.85 29.21
CA LEU A 106 45.14 3.86 29.09
C LEU A 106 46.40 4.63 28.72
N ARG A 107 47.22 4.87 29.73
CA ARG A 107 48.45 5.64 29.64
C ARG A 107 49.40 4.83 28.74
N SER A 108 50.10 5.51 27.82
CA SER A 108 50.82 4.86 26.72
C SER A 108 51.88 3.83 27.18
N ASP A 109 52.36 3.98 28.41
CA ASP A 109 53.26 3.06 29.11
C ASP A 109 52.61 1.69 29.40
N GLU A 110 51.31 1.67 29.72
CA GLU A 110 50.58 0.41 29.97
C GLU A 110 50.36 -0.40 28.68
N ILE A 111 50.21 0.28 27.54
CA ILE A 111 50.10 -0.37 26.23
C ILE A 111 51.45 -0.92 25.80
N TYR A 112 52.53 -0.15 25.97
CA TYR A 112 53.88 -0.57 25.59
C TYR A 112 54.31 -1.84 26.34
N ASN A 113 54.12 -1.86 27.67
CA ASN A 113 54.54 -3.01 28.49
C ASN A 113 53.72 -4.28 28.26
N ARG A 114 52.46 -4.19 27.79
CA ARG A 114 51.62 -5.37 27.57
C ARG A 114 51.91 -6.09 26.25
N TYR A 115 52.42 -5.37 25.25
CA TYR A 115 52.58 -5.90 23.88
C TYR A 115 54.03 -5.91 23.39
N TYR A 116 54.97 -5.33 24.13
CA TYR A 116 56.38 -5.34 23.79
C TYR A 116 57.13 -6.39 24.62
N GLU A 117 57.45 -7.52 24.01
CA GLU A 117 58.44 -8.46 24.58
C GLU A 117 59.82 -8.12 24.00
N ALA A 118 60.77 -7.81 24.87
CA ALA A 118 62.16 -7.67 24.47
C ALA A 118 62.67 -9.04 23.99
N TYR A 119 63.13 -9.10 22.75
CA TYR A 119 63.67 -10.32 22.14
C TYR A 119 64.81 -10.86 23.02
N ALA A 120 64.57 -11.95 23.74
CA ALA A 120 65.59 -12.62 24.54
C ALA A 120 66.59 -13.27 23.57
N ILE A 121 67.77 -12.68 23.42
CA ILE A 121 68.89 -13.33 22.73
C ILE A 121 69.42 -14.39 23.69
N GLU A 122 68.90 -15.61 23.59
CA GLU A 122 69.50 -16.77 24.23
C GLU A 122 70.87 -17.03 23.57
N THR A 123 71.90 -16.96 24.39
CA THR A 123 73.30 -17.19 24.06
C THR A 123 73.52 -18.59 23.47
N GLY A 124 73.94 -18.68 22.21
CA GLY A 124 74.37 -19.93 21.57
C GLY A 124 75.06 -19.70 20.23
N THR A 125 76.39 -19.58 20.24
CA THR A 125 77.28 -19.48 19.08
C THR A 125 77.13 -20.67 18.10
N PRO A 126 77.14 -20.46 16.78
CA PRO A 126 77.47 -21.51 15.83
C PRO A 126 78.94 -21.40 15.38
N SER A 127 79.78 -22.30 15.89
CA SER A 127 81.12 -22.60 15.37
C SER A 127 81.03 -23.10 13.92
N ARG A 128 81.76 -22.48 12.99
CA ARG A 128 81.94 -22.99 11.62
C ARG A 128 83.33 -23.62 11.48
N SER A 129 83.37 -24.96 11.44
CA SER A 129 84.51 -25.74 10.97
C SER A 129 84.09 -26.50 9.72
N ALA A 130 84.68 -26.19 8.56
CA ALA A 130 84.59 -27.01 7.36
C ALA A 130 86.01 -27.14 6.78
N GLY A 131 86.67 -28.26 7.12
CA GLY A 131 87.96 -28.65 6.57
C GLY A 131 87.77 -29.34 5.21
N THR A 132 88.52 -28.83 4.23
CA THR A 132 89.29 -29.53 3.18
C THR A 132 88.76 -30.85 2.58
N GLY A 133 88.58 -30.82 1.25
CA GLY A 133 88.63 -32.00 0.37
C GLY A 133 89.17 -31.60 -1.00
N SER A 134 90.44 -31.92 -1.25
CA SER A 134 91.21 -31.66 -2.48
C SER A 134 90.73 -32.49 -3.68
N ALA A 135 90.87 -31.96 -4.90
CA ALA A 135 91.17 -32.76 -6.10
C ALA A 135 91.95 -31.92 -7.13
N SER A 136 93.03 -32.52 -7.62
CA SER A 136 94.16 -31.99 -8.40
C SER A 136 94.12 -32.38 -9.89
N ASN A 137 94.67 -31.54 -10.77
CA ASN A 137 95.62 -31.80 -11.89
C ASN A 137 95.45 -30.69 -12.96
N SER A 138 96.47 -29.94 -13.43
CA SER A 138 97.82 -30.25 -13.93
C SER A 138 97.84 -30.93 -15.30
N TYR A 139 98.09 -30.15 -16.37
CA TYR A 139 99.25 -30.24 -17.28
C TYR A 139 99.42 -28.93 -18.04
#